data_AF-A0A368SYH7-F1
#
_entry.id   AF-A0A368SYH7-F1
#
_cell.length_a   1.000
_cell.length_b   1.000
_cell.length_c   1.000
_cell.angle_alpha   90.00
_cell.angle_beta   90.00
_cell.angle_gamma   90.00
#
_symmetry.space_group_name_H-M   'P 1'
#
loop_
_entity.id
_entity.type
_entity.pdbx_description
1 polymer ?
#
loop_
_entity_poly.entity_id
_entity_poly.type
_entity_poly.pdbx_seq_one_letter_code
_entity_poly.pdbx_strand_id
1 'polypeptide(L)'
;MVALLTTLGIILFAIGLLLSIAWHELGHLATAKMFGIRCTQFMVGFGKTLWSTKRGDTEYGIKLVPLGGFVRMVGMMPPARERAEGDGAAASGRPMSRWRAMVEDAREASYVELEPGDEDRQFYQRAPWKRIIVMAAGPVMNLILAVVIFCIVLMGIGLPRPTNTIAEVTECVV
;
A
#
# COMPACT_ATOMS: atom_id res chain seq x y z
N MET A 1 -28.56 -24.01 6.57
CA MET A 1 -28.60 -22.57 6.91
C MET A 1 -27.26 -22.08 7.45
N VAL A 2 -26.69 -22.72 8.48
CA VAL A 2 -25.39 -22.34 9.07
C VAL A 2 -24.25 -22.29 8.04
N ALA A 3 -24.03 -23.36 7.25
CA ALA A 3 -22.94 -23.40 6.26
C ALA A 3 -23.03 -22.30 5.18
N LEU A 4 -24.26 -21.90 4.80
CA LEU A 4 -24.49 -20.82 3.83
C LEU A 4 -24.10 -19.47 4.43
N LEU A 5 -24.55 -19.18 5.66
CA LEU A 5 -24.24 -17.94 6.38
C LEU A 5 -22.75 -17.83 6.69
N THR A 6 -22.09 -18.92 7.07
CA THR A 6 -20.64 -18.94 7.32
C THR A 6 -19.86 -18.66 6.03
N THR A 7 -20.22 -19.31 4.93
CA THR A 7 -19.57 -19.07 3.62
C THR A 7 -19.74 -17.63 3.17
N LEU A 8 -20.95 -17.08 3.31
CA LEU A 8 -21.23 -15.68 3.00
C LEU A 8 -20.41 -14.73 3.87
N GLY A 9 -20.31 -15.00 5.17
CA GLY A 9 -19.48 -14.23 6.11
C GLY A 9 -17.99 -14.22 5.72
N ILE A 10 -17.44 -15.37 5.34
CA ILE A 10 -16.05 -15.49 4.88
C ILE A 10 -15.81 -14.66 3.61
N ILE A 11 -16.73 -14.73 2.63
CA ILE A 11 -16.63 -13.96 1.38
C ILE A 11 -16.68 -12.46 1.67
N LEU A 12 -17.62 -12.00 2.50
CA LEU A 12 -17.74 -10.60 2.88
C LEU A 12 -16.49 -10.10 3.63
N PHE A 13 -15.94 -10.92 4.52
CA PHE A 13 -14.69 -10.62 5.21
C PHE A 13 -13.52 -10.48 4.23
N ALA A 14 -13.38 -11.40 3.27
CA ALA A 14 -12.32 -11.34 2.27
C ALA A 14 -12.43 -10.09 1.38
N ILE A 15 -13.65 -9.71 0.98
CA ILE A 15 -13.90 -8.47 0.24
C ILE A 15 -13.57 -7.24 1.09
N GLY A 16 -13.96 -7.24 2.37
CA GLY A 16 -13.65 -6.16 3.30
C GLY A 16 -12.14 -5.98 3.51
N LEU A 17 -11.40 -7.08 3.64
CA LEU A 17 -9.94 -7.06 3.73
C LEU A 17 -9.30 -6.46 2.48
N LEU A 18 -9.77 -6.88 1.29
CA LEU A 18 -9.34 -6.33 0.02
C LEU A 18 -9.58 -4.82 -0.10
N LEU A 19 -10.76 -4.38 0.31
CA LEU A 19 -11.11 -2.97 0.33
C LEU A 19 -10.23 -2.19 1.31
N SER A 20 -9.94 -2.75 2.49
CA SER A 20 -9.05 -2.14 3.47
C SER A 20 -7.63 -1.98 2.94
N ILE A 21 -7.09 -2.98 2.23
CA ILE A 21 -5.77 -2.88 1.59
C ILE A 21 -5.77 -1.77 0.53
N ALA A 22 -6.78 -1.75 -0.36
CA ALA A 22 -6.89 -0.69 -1.36
C ALA A 22 -7.00 0.70 -0.73
N TRP A 23 -7.75 0.81 0.38
CA TRP A 23 -7.91 2.05 1.14
C TRP A 23 -6.61 2.50 1.80
N HIS A 24 -5.82 1.56 2.31
CA HIS A 24 -4.49 1.81 2.87
C HIS A 24 -3.54 2.40 1.81
N GLU A 25 -3.42 1.74 0.66
CA GLU A 25 -2.57 2.21 -0.43
C GLU A 25 -3.03 3.58 -0.97
N LEU A 26 -4.34 3.83 -0.96
CA LEU A 26 -4.90 5.12 -1.36
C LEU A 26 -4.39 6.26 -0.45
N GLY A 27 -4.18 5.98 0.84
CA GLY A 27 -3.60 6.94 1.78
C GLY A 27 -2.19 7.39 1.38
N HIS A 28 -1.34 6.44 0.96
CA HIS A 28 -0.02 6.75 0.44
C HIS A 28 -0.10 7.59 -0.84
N LEU A 29 -0.94 7.18 -1.79
CA LEU A 29 -1.11 7.89 -3.07
C LEU A 29 -1.63 9.32 -2.87
N ALA A 30 -2.64 9.50 -2.03
CA ALA A 30 -3.28 10.79 -1.79
C ALA A 30 -2.30 11.80 -1.18
N THR A 31 -1.55 11.38 -0.16
CA THR A 31 -0.56 12.25 0.50
C THR A 31 0.66 12.50 -0.39
N ALA A 32 1.12 11.52 -1.16
CA ALA A 32 2.20 11.72 -2.13
C ALA A 32 1.82 12.76 -3.19
N LYS A 33 0.60 12.67 -3.74
CA LYS A 33 0.08 13.68 -4.69
C LYS A 33 -0.06 15.06 -4.06
N MET A 34 -0.50 15.13 -2.81
CA MET A 34 -0.61 16.40 -2.07
C MET A 34 0.75 17.08 -1.87
N PHE A 35 1.84 16.32 -1.72
CA PHE A 35 3.20 16.87 -1.64
C PHE A 35 3.90 17.04 -3.00
N GLY A 36 3.15 16.90 -4.11
CA GLY A 36 3.66 17.08 -5.46
C GLY A 36 4.67 16.02 -5.89
N ILE A 37 4.63 14.82 -5.30
CA ILE A 37 5.43 13.66 -5.72
C ILE A 37 4.67 12.96 -6.85
N ARG A 38 5.37 12.57 -7.92
CA ARG A 38 4.74 11.78 -9.00
C ARG A 38 4.66 10.31 -8.59
N CYS A 39 3.47 9.72 -8.76
CA CYS A 39 3.22 8.30 -8.51
C CYS A 39 2.84 7.64 -9.82
N THR A 40 3.68 6.71 -10.31
CA THR A 40 3.55 6.09 -11.63
C THR A 40 2.54 4.95 -11.63
N GLN A 41 2.51 4.15 -10.55
CA GLN A 41 1.64 2.99 -10.46
C GLN A 41 0.96 2.90 -9.09
N PHE A 42 -0.34 2.62 -9.10
CA PHE A 42 -1.17 2.24 -7.97
C PHE A 42 -1.76 0.87 -8.29
N MET A 43 -1.29 -0.17 -7.60
CA MET A 43 -1.67 -1.54 -7.90
C MET A 43 -2.22 -2.19 -6.64
N VAL A 44 -3.45 -2.68 -6.72
CA VAL A 44 -4.05 -3.49 -5.64
C VAL A 44 -3.80 -4.95 -5.99
N GLY A 45 -3.07 -5.66 -5.13
CA GLY A 45 -2.67 -7.05 -5.31
C GLY A 45 -1.27 -7.24 -5.92
N PHE A 46 -0.92 -8.50 -6.13
CA PHE A 46 0.33 -8.99 -6.71
C PHE A 46 0.08 -9.95 -7.88
N GLY A 47 1.11 -10.22 -8.67
CA GLY A 47 1.04 -11.18 -9.78
C GLY A 47 0.51 -10.59 -11.10
N LYS A 48 -0.22 -11.42 -11.87
CA LYS A 48 -0.73 -11.04 -13.21
C LYS A 48 -1.74 -9.90 -13.09
N THR A 49 -1.57 -8.87 -13.91
CA THR A 49 -2.50 -7.75 -14.01
C THR A 49 -3.80 -8.24 -14.64
N LEU A 50 -4.91 -8.18 -13.88
CA LEU A 50 -6.24 -8.51 -14.40
C LEU A 50 -6.78 -7.35 -15.22
N TRP A 51 -6.59 -6.14 -14.72
CA TRP A 51 -7.04 -4.92 -15.35
C TRP A 51 -6.18 -3.75 -14.90
N SER A 52 -5.88 -2.83 -15.82
CA SER A 52 -5.13 -1.62 -15.56
C SER A 52 -5.67 -0.47 -16.42
N THR A 53 -5.72 0.73 -15.85
CA THR A 53 -6.14 1.96 -16.52
C THR A 53 -5.21 3.11 -16.14
N LYS A 54 -4.74 3.86 -17.13
CA LYS A 54 -3.91 5.04 -16.90
C LYS A 54 -4.79 6.28 -16.78
N ARG A 55 -4.69 7.00 -15.65
CA ARG A 55 -5.38 8.27 -15.43
C ARG A 55 -4.41 9.34 -14.95
N GLY A 56 -4.06 10.26 -15.86
CA GLY A 56 -3.02 11.27 -15.64
C GLY A 56 -1.65 10.61 -15.53
N ASP A 57 -0.93 10.95 -14.46
CA ASP A 57 0.43 10.44 -14.18
C ASP A 57 0.44 9.03 -13.55
N THR A 58 -0.73 8.50 -13.13
CA THR A 58 -0.82 7.25 -12.35
C THR A 58 -1.58 6.17 -13.11
N GLU A 59 -0.98 4.98 -13.19
CA GLU A 59 -1.61 3.76 -13.65
C GLU A 59 -2.29 3.05 -12.48
N TYR A 60 -3.62 2.91 -12.54
CA TYR A 60 -4.43 2.22 -11.53
C TYR A 60 -4.74 0.81 -12.03
N GLY A 61 -4.36 -0.21 -11.28
CA GLY A 61 -4.60 -1.59 -11.68
C GLY A 61 -4.95 -2.52 -10.53
N ILE A 62 -5.58 -3.63 -10.90
CA ILE A 62 -5.91 -4.73 -10.00
C ILE A 62 -5.17 -5.97 -10.50
N LYS A 63 -4.47 -6.64 -9.59
CA LYS A 63 -3.71 -7.86 -9.87
C LYS A 63 -4.40 -9.09 -9.27
N LEU A 64 -4.07 -10.24 -9.83
CA LEU A 64 -4.74 -11.51 -9.55
C LEU A 64 -4.64 -11.94 -8.08
N VAL A 65 -3.51 -11.69 -7.42
CA VAL A 65 -3.26 -12.15 -6.06
C VAL A 65 -3.62 -11.03 -5.07
N PRO A 66 -4.63 -11.22 -4.20
CA PRO A 66 -5.12 -10.18 -3.30
C PRO A 66 -4.22 -9.91 -2.07
N LEU A 67 -2.98 -10.41 -2.06
CA LEU A 67 -2.07 -10.41 -0.90
C LEU A 67 -1.34 -9.06 -0.71
N GLY A 68 -2.06 -7.95 -0.67
CA GLY A 68 -1.53 -6.60 -0.42
C GLY A 68 -1.70 -5.67 -1.62
N GLY A 69 -0.93 -4.60 -1.69
CA GLY A 69 -0.92 -3.64 -2.78
C GLY A 69 0.39 -2.85 -2.75
N PHE A 70 0.61 -2.01 -3.76
CA PHE A 70 1.77 -1.13 -3.77
C PHE A 70 1.52 0.16 -4.55
N VAL A 71 2.14 1.24 -4.08
CA VAL A 71 2.23 2.51 -4.78
C VAL A 71 3.68 2.78 -5.15
N ARG A 72 3.96 2.88 -6.46
CA ARG A 72 5.30 3.24 -6.96
C ARG A 72 5.41 4.76 -7.05
N MET A 73 6.43 5.28 -6.38
CA MET A 73 6.76 6.70 -6.31
C MET A 73 8.09 6.94 -7.00
N VAL A 74 8.14 8.00 -7.80
CA VAL A 74 9.36 8.39 -8.51
C VAL A 74 10.45 8.81 -7.53
N GLY A 75 11.69 8.36 -7.76
CA GLY A 75 12.85 8.77 -6.95
C GLY A 75 12.88 8.15 -5.55
N MET A 76 12.45 6.89 -5.40
CA MET A 76 12.61 6.14 -4.15
C MET A 76 14.06 5.73 -3.85
N MET A 77 14.92 5.65 -4.88
CA MET A 77 16.35 5.35 -4.75
C MET A 77 17.20 6.56 -5.18
N PRO A 78 18.12 7.05 -4.33
CA PRO A 78 18.97 8.20 -4.65
C PRO A 78 20.00 7.84 -5.71
N PRO A 79 20.40 8.77 -6.61
CA PRO A 79 21.36 8.53 -7.68
C PRO A 79 22.67 7.88 -7.24
N ALA A 80 23.24 7.02 -8.08
CA ALA A 80 24.54 6.44 -7.80
C ALA A 80 25.45 7.64 -7.93
N ARG A 81 26.26 7.91 -6.90
CA ARG A 81 27.29 8.92 -7.01
C ARG A 81 28.24 8.49 -8.12
N GLU A 82 28.00 8.92 -9.35
CA GLU A 82 29.08 9.12 -10.28
C GLU A 82 29.75 10.45 -9.89
N ARG A 83 30.98 10.34 -9.39
CA ARG A 83 31.99 11.41 -9.36
C ARG A 83 31.65 12.60 -8.45
N ALA A 84 31.82 12.41 -7.15
CA ALA A 84 32.52 13.46 -6.41
C ALA A 84 33.99 13.35 -6.83
N GLU A 85 34.55 14.45 -7.31
CA GLU A 85 35.91 14.64 -7.83
C GLU A 85 36.98 13.76 -7.15
N GLY A 86 37.84 13.14 -7.97
CA GLY A 86 39.26 13.08 -7.60
C GLY A 86 40.00 11.75 -7.71
N ASP A 87 39.38 10.58 -7.59
CA ASP A 87 40.19 9.36 -7.42
C ASP A 87 39.97 8.34 -8.55
N GLY A 88 40.94 8.27 -9.45
CA GLY A 88 41.06 7.35 -10.57
C GLY A 88 41.25 5.89 -10.18
N ALA A 89 40.30 5.30 -9.46
CA ALA A 89 40.23 3.86 -9.30
C ALA A 89 39.44 3.24 -10.47
N ALA A 90 40.16 3.06 -11.58
CA ALA A 90 39.79 2.16 -12.64
C ALA A 90 39.24 0.84 -12.10
N ALA A 91 38.16 0.35 -12.72
CA ALA A 91 37.85 -1.07 -12.90
C ALA A 91 38.48 -2.04 -11.88
N SER A 92 38.05 -2.01 -10.61
CA SER A 92 38.45 -3.04 -9.65
C SER A 92 37.48 -4.21 -9.78
N GLY A 93 37.90 -5.27 -10.49
CA GLY A 93 37.17 -6.52 -10.67
C GLY A 93 36.90 -7.25 -9.36
N ARG A 94 35.94 -6.75 -8.57
CA ARG A 94 35.34 -7.48 -7.46
C ARG A 94 34.08 -8.16 -7.97
N PRO A 95 33.91 -9.48 -7.78
CA PRO A 95 32.70 -10.16 -8.24
C PRO A 95 31.49 -9.50 -7.59
N MET A 96 30.55 -9.06 -8.41
CA MET A 96 29.34 -8.42 -7.94
C MET A 96 28.57 -9.44 -7.10
N SER A 97 28.49 -9.20 -5.79
CA SER A 97 27.63 -9.99 -4.91
C SER A 97 26.22 -9.99 -5.50
N ARG A 98 25.54 -11.15 -5.54
CA ARG A 98 24.18 -11.27 -6.10
C ARG A 98 23.22 -10.21 -5.55
N TRP A 99 23.42 -9.75 -4.31
CA TRP A 99 22.65 -8.66 -3.70
C TRP A 99 22.94 -7.28 -4.29
N ARG A 100 24.19 -6.97 -4.66
CA ARG A 100 24.50 -5.71 -5.34
C ARG A 100 23.88 -5.65 -6.73
N ALA A 101 23.92 -6.76 -7.46
CA ALA A 101 23.26 -6.87 -8.76
C ALA A 101 21.74 -6.61 -8.65
N MET A 102 21.07 -7.16 -7.62
CA MET A 102 19.64 -6.89 -7.39
C MET A 102 19.35 -5.42 -7.03
N VAL A 103 20.25 -4.76 -6.28
CA VAL A 103 20.10 -3.33 -5.95
C VAL A 103 20.29 -2.45 -7.17
N GLU A 104 21.26 -2.77 -8.03
CA GLU A 104 21.51 -2.06 -9.29
C GLU A 104 20.32 -2.21 -10.26
N ASP A 105 19.78 -3.43 -10.39
CA ASP A 105 18.63 -3.74 -11.25
C ASP A 105 17.35 -3.03 -10.76
N ALA A 106 17.06 -3.05 -9.46
CA ALA A 106 15.94 -2.32 -8.87
C ALA A 106 16.07 -0.80 -9.04
N ARG A 107 17.30 -0.30 -9.01
CA ARG A 107 17.63 1.10 -9.22
C ARG A 107 17.42 1.48 -10.68
N GLU A 108 17.92 0.69 -11.62
CA GLU A 108 17.73 0.89 -13.07
C GLU A 108 16.24 0.89 -13.44
N ALA A 109 15.47 -0.07 -12.91
CA ALA A 109 14.01 -0.12 -13.08
C ALA A 109 13.28 1.13 -12.57
N SER A 110 13.85 1.85 -11.59
CA SER A 110 13.31 3.13 -11.11
C SER A 110 13.70 4.33 -11.98
N TYR A 111 14.82 4.25 -12.71
CA TYR A 111 15.26 5.29 -13.64
C TYR A 111 14.48 5.28 -14.94
N VAL A 112 14.11 4.09 -15.43
CA VAL A 112 13.29 3.93 -16.65
C VAL A 112 11.93 4.63 -16.52
N GLU A 113 11.45 4.84 -15.30
CA GLU A 113 10.17 5.51 -15.03
C GLU A 113 10.26 7.04 -14.94
N LEU A 114 11.46 7.62 -15.03
CA LEU A 114 11.65 9.06 -15.01
C LEU A 114 11.33 9.65 -16.39
N GLU A 115 10.25 10.44 -16.48
CA GLU A 115 10.00 11.26 -17.66
C GLU A 115 10.87 12.55 -17.62
N PRO A 116 11.31 13.09 -18.78
CA PRO A 116 12.04 14.35 -18.83
C PRO A 116 11.22 15.48 -18.16
N GLY A 117 11.75 16.10 -17.10
CA GLY A 117 11.07 17.13 -16.30
C GLY A 117 10.54 16.67 -14.93
N ASP A 118 10.79 15.42 -14.53
CA ASP A 118 10.36 14.89 -13.23
C ASP A 118 11.42 14.97 -12.12
N GLU A 119 12.55 15.61 -12.42
CA GLU A 119 13.69 15.74 -11.53
C GLU A 119 13.31 16.41 -10.20
N ASP A 120 12.47 17.45 -10.21
CA ASP A 120 12.05 18.20 -9.00
C ASP A 120 10.88 17.55 -8.21
N ARG A 121 10.33 16.44 -8.71
CA ARG A 121 9.17 15.74 -8.11
C ARG A 121 9.53 14.41 -7.45
N GLN A 122 10.84 14.16 -7.28
CA GLN A 122 11.38 12.94 -6.71
C GLN A 122 11.12 12.84 -5.19
N PHE A 123 10.74 11.65 -4.74
CA PHE A 123 10.47 11.36 -3.33
C PHE A 123 11.67 11.65 -2.43
N TYR A 124 12.89 11.30 -2.85
CA TYR A 124 14.11 11.56 -2.07
C TYR A 124 14.54 13.03 -2.02
N GLN A 125 13.97 13.92 -2.83
CA GLN A 125 14.30 15.35 -2.74
C GLN A 125 13.41 16.09 -1.74
N ARG A 126 12.24 15.52 -1.41
CA ARG A 126 11.33 16.12 -0.43
C ARG A 126 11.90 16.02 0.98
N ALA A 127 11.61 17.02 1.81
CA ALA A 127 12.02 17.05 3.21
C ALA A 127 11.64 15.75 3.93
N PRO A 128 12.48 15.25 4.86
CA PRO A 128 12.28 13.95 5.51
C PRO A 128 10.94 13.84 6.24
N TRP A 129 10.42 14.94 6.82
CA TRP A 129 9.10 14.94 7.44
C TRP A 129 7.97 14.66 6.44
N LYS A 130 8.08 15.12 5.18
CA LYS A 130 7.06 14.87 4.15
C LYS A 130 7.04 13.39 3.80
N ARG A 131 8.20 12.75 3.76
CA ARG A 131 8.32 11.29 3.52
C ARG A 131 7.70 10.49 4.65
N ILE A 132 7.96 10.89 5.90
CA ILE A 132 7.35 10.26 7.08
C ILE A 132 5.82 10.37 7.02
N ILE A 133 5.28 11.55 6.67
CA ILE A 133 3.83 11.73 6.53
C ILE A 133 3.28 10.80 5.44
N VAL A 134 3.93 10.72 4.28
CA VAL A 134 3.49 9.81 3.21
C VAL A 134 3.52 8.35 3.65
N MET A 135 4.57 7.92 4.37
CA MET A 135 4.68 6.55 4.91
C MET A 135 3.68 6.27 6.04
N ALA A 136 3.32 7.26 6.85
CA ALA A 136 2.34 7.11 7.91
C ALA A 136 0.89 7.19 7.41
N ALA A 137 0.66 7.78 6.23
CA ALA A 137 -0.68 8.03 5.69
C ALA A 137 -1.50 6.75 5.48
N GLY A 138 -0.88 5.66 5.01
CA GLY A 138 -1.58 4.38 4.82
C GLY A 138 -2.16 3.84 6.13
N PRO A 139 -1.34 3.63 7.17
CA PRO A 139 -1.83 3.20 8.49
C PRO A 139 -2.89 4.15 9.07
N VAL A 140 -2.70 5.46 8.94
CA VAL A 140 -3.68 6.46 9.42
C VAL A 140 -5.02 6.33 8.71
N MET A 141 -5.05 6.08 7.40
CA MET A 141 -6.30 5.85 6.68
C MET A 141 -7.05 4.60 7.16
N ASN A 142 -6.33 3.56 7.57
CA ASN A 142 -6.96 2.37 8.18
C ASN A 142 -7.50 2.66 9.58
N LEU A 143 -6.85 3.50 10.37
CA LEU A 143 -7.38 3.95 11.66
C LEU A 143 -8.68 4.74 11.47
N ILE A 144 -8.73 5.62 10.46
CA ILE A 144 -9.94 6.36 10.09
C ILE A 144 -11.05 5.36 9.68
N LEU A 145 -10.72 4.39 8.83
CA LEU A 145 -11.66 3.36 8.41
C LEU A 145 -12.20 2.57 9.61
N ALA A 146 -11.34 2.20 10.56
CA ALA A 146 -11.74 1.51 11.78
C ALA A 146 -12.73 2.36 12.58
N VAL A 147 -12.43 3.64 12.82
CA VAL A 147 -13.34 4.56 13.55
C VAL A 147 -14.70 4.64 12.86
N VAL A 148 -14.73 4.76 11.53
CA VAL A 148 -15.99 4.81 10.77
C VAL A 148 -16.78 3.51 10.90
N ILE A 149 -16.13 2.35 10.73
CA ILE A 149 -16.78 1.04 10.85
C ILE A 149 -17.32 0.84 12.27
N PHE A 150 -16.53 1.16 13.30
CA PHE A 150 -16.97 1.07 14.69
C PHE A 150 -18.15 2.01 14.97
N CYS A 151 -18.13 3.25 14.48
CA CYS A 151 -19.27 4.16 14.62
C CYS A 151 -20.54 3.59 14.00
N ILE A 152 -20.45 3.04 12.78
CA ILE A 152 -21.59 2.42 12.08
C ILE A 152 -22.12 1.23 12.88
N VAL A 153 -21.25 0.35 13.37
CA VAL A 153 -21.64 -0.83 14.15
C VAL A 153 -22.29 -0.44 15.47
N LEU A 154 -21.70 0.52 16.20
CA LEU A 154 -22.21 0.97 17.50
C LEU A 154 -23.56 1.70 17.36
N MET A 155 -23.76 2.48 16.29
CA MET A 155 -25.04 3.15 16.04
C MET A 155 -26.10 2.20 15.46
N GLY A 156 -25.70 1.21 14.64
CA GLY A 156 -26.61 0.29 13.96
C GLY A 156 -27.05 -0.92 14.80
N ILE A 157 -26.10 -1.62 15.42
CA ILE A 157 -26.35 -2.84 16.22
C ILE A 157 -26.55 -2.48 17.71
N GLY A 158 -25.97 -1.36 18.16
CA GLY A 158 -26.01 -0.94 19.56
C GLY A 158 -25.02 -1.71 20.43
N LEU A 159 -24.99 -1.36 21.72
CA LEU A 159 -24.22 -2.07 22.72
C LEU A 159 -25.10 -3.09 23.45
N PRO A 160 -24.60 -4.30 23.74
CA PRO A 160 -25.33 -5.27 24.56
C PRO A 160 -25.63 -4.63 25.92
N ARG A 161 -26.91 -4.46 26.24
CA ARG A 161 -27.35 -3.89 27.52
C ARG A 161 -27.54 -5.01 28.53
N PRO A 162 -26.97 -4.92 29.74
CA PRO A 162 -27.28 -5.87 30.80
C PRO A 162 -28.79 -5.80 31.08
N THR A 163 -29.45 -6.94 31.00
CA THR A 163 -30.88 -7.09 31.26
C THR A 163 -31.09 -8.14 32.34
N ASN A 164 -32.15 -7.97 33.13
CA ASN A 164 -32.55 -8.93 34.16
C ASN A 164 -33.41 -10.08 33.60
N THR A 165 -33.54 -10.17 32.27
CA THR A 165 -34.31 -11.21 31.57
C THR A 165 -33.36 -12.14 30.81
N ILE A 166 -33.42 -13.44 31.08
CA ILE A 166 -32.62 -14.44 30.36
C ILE A 166 -33.20 -14.60 28.94
N ALA A 167 -32.36 -14.43 27.91
CA ALA A 167 -32.79 -14.46 26.51
C ALA A 167 -33.00 -15.89 25.99
N GLU A 168 -32.14 -16.83 26.39
CA GLU A 168 -32.19 -18.22 25.95
C GLU A 168 -31.57 -19.08 27.06
N VAL A 169 -32.19 -20.22 27.36
CA VAL A 169 -31.65 -21.23 28.29
C VAL A 169 -31.33 -22.45 27.45
N THR A 170 -30.04 -22.78 27.30
CA THR A 170 -29.64 -24.03 26.63
C THR A 170 -30.04 -25.20 27.51
N GLU A 171 -30.86 -26.11 27.01
CA GLU A 171 -31.22 -27.33 27.74
C GLU A 171 -29.97 -28.18 27.98
N CYS A 172 -29.81 -28.65 29.22
CA CYS A 172 -28.75 -29.59 29.57
C CYS A 172 -28.95 -30.89 28.78
N VAL A 173 -28.00 -31.22 27.91
CA VAL A 173 -27.92 -32.55 27.29
C VAL A 173 -27.44 -33.50 28.38
N VAL A 174 -28.32 -34.41 28.83
CA VAL A 174 -27.99 -35.52 29.75
C VAL A 174 -27.41 -36.68 28.96
#